data_AF-A0A2H1V3U0-F1
#
_entry.id   AF-A0A2H1V3U0-F1
#
_cell.length_a   1.000
_cell.length_b   1.000
_cell.length_c   1.000
_cell.angle_alpha   90.00
_cell.angle_beta   90.00
_cell.angle_gamma   90.00
#
_symmetry.space_group_name_H-M   'P 1'
#
loop_
_entity.id
_entity.type
_entity.pdbx_description
1 polymer ?
#
loop_
_entity_poly.entity_id
_entity_poly.type
_entity_poly.pdbx_seq_one_letter_code
_entity_poly.pdbx_strand_id
1 'polypeptide(L)'
;MCNSKFVFVLCIVSVLANPDFKVLDSIDQEGPCISKGGICTVAGDCPDGRLIEERGLCPKQEKRGIECCYGLSVKETRCQKRGGECFPGKNACSDIVRYSEATDCPKDTTCCILVRRK
;
A
#
# COMPACT_ATOMS: atom_id res chain seq x y z
N MET A 1 7.78 -44.44 -6.76
CA MET A 1 6.52 -44.81 -6.06
C MET A 1 6.81 -44.84 -4.57
N CYS A 2 6.37 -43.82 -3.84
CA CYS A 2 6.40 -43.83 -2.37
C CYS A 2 4.95 -43.69 -1.91
N ASN A 3 4.44 -44.72 -1.23
CA ASN A 3 3.05 -44.80 -0.81
C ASN A 3 3.00 -45.10 0.69
N SER A 4 1.99 -44.51 1.33
CA SER A 4 1.52 -44.71 2.69
C SER A 4 2.21 -43.94 3.85
N LYS A 5 1.66 -42.73 4.04
CA LYS A 5 1.25 -42.11 5.33
C LYS A 5 2.32 -41.57 6.28
N PHE A 6 3.05 -40.54 5.86
CA PHE A 6 3.46 -39.40 6.72
C PHE A 6 4.12 -38.34 5.82
N VAL A 7 3.38 -37.85 4.83
CA VAL A 7 3.90 -36.83 3.90
C VAL A 7 3.60 -35.46 4.51
N PHE A 8 4.61 -34.88 5.15
CA PHE A 8 4.91 -33.45 5.21
C PHE A 8 3.75 -32.53 4.81
N VAL A 9 2.81 -32.31 5.72
CA VAL A 9 1.93 -31.13 5.65
C VAL A 9 2.67 -30.00 6.36
N LEU A 10 3.82 -29.61 5.80
CA LEU A 10 4.24 -28.23 5.88
C LEU A 10 3.22 -27.48 5.03
N CYS A 11 2.12 -27.07 5.65
CA CYS A 11 1.29 -25.99 5.13
C CYS A 11 2.19 -24.76 5.10
N ILE A 12 2.99 -24.65 4.03
CA ILE A 12 3.58 -23.39 3.62
C ILE A 12 2.38 -22.55 3.20
N VAL A 13 1.75 -21.89 4.18
CA VAL A 13 0.85 -20.78 3.94
C VAL A 13 1.74 -19.72 3.32
N SER A 14 1.90 -19.85 2.00
CA SER A 14 2.60 -18.90 1.16
C SER A 14 1.65 -17.72 1.11
N VAL A 15 1.69 -16.88 2.15
CA VAL A 15 1.09 -15.56 2.07
C VAL A 15 1.69 -14.94 0.83
N LEU A 16 0.86 -14.70 -0.17
CA LEU A 16 1.21 -14.05 -1.43
C LEU A 16 1.70 -12.63 -1.11
N ALA A 17 2.91 -12.51 -0.60
CA ALA A 17 3.58 -11.25 -0.42
C ALA A 17 3.91 -10.75 -1.82
N ASN A 18 3.07 -9.87 -2.34
CA ASN A 18 3.31 -9.21 -3.61
C ASN A 18 4.65 -8.45 -3.50
N PRO A 19 5.64 -8.71 -4.38
CA PRO A 19 6.98 -8.13 -4.26
C PRO A 19 6.96 -6.60 -4.23
N ASP A 20 5.99 -5.96 -4.90
CA ASP A 20 5.82 -4.50 -4.87
C ASP A 20 5.54 -3.98 -3.45
N PHE A 21 4.73 -4.68 -2.66
CA PHE A 21 4.43 -4.27 -1.28
C PHE A 21 5.66 -4.36 -0.37
N LYS A 22 6.55 -5.34 -0.60
CA LYS A 22 7.80 -5.45 0.15
C LYS A 22 8.72 -4.26 -0.11
N VAL A 23 8.75 -3.75 -1.35
CA VAL A 23 9.50 -2.55 -1.69
C VAL A 23 8.88 -1.34 -0.98
N LEU A 24 7.55 -1.13 -1.10
CA LEU A 24 6.85 -0.02 -0.46
C LEU A 24 7.01 0.00 1.06
N ASP A 25 6.89 -1.16 1.72
CA ASP A 25 7.04 -1.29 3.17
C ASP A 25 8.51 -1.09 3.63
N SER A 26 9.49 -1.13 2.71
CA SER A 26 10.91 -0.89 3.01
C SER A 26 11.36 0.56 2.82
N ILE A 27 10.43 1.46 2.48
CA ILE A 27 10.74 2.88 2.26
C ILE A 27 10.64 3.61 3.59
N ASP A 28 11.77 4.13 4.06
CA ASP A 28 11.79 4.98 5.25
C ASP A 28 11.17 6.34 4.94
N GLN A 29 10.30 6.82 5.83
CA GLN A 29 9.72 8.15 5.71
C GLN A 29 10.66 9.18 6.35
N GLU A 30 11.12 10.13 5.54
CA GLU A 30 12.19 11.04 5.94
C GLU A 30 11.66 12.43 6.31
N GLY A 31 12.25 13.01 7.36
CA GLY A 31 11.85 14.30 7.93
C GLY A 31 11.66 15.42 6.92
N PRO A 32 12.59 15.67 5.97
CA PRO A 32 12.44 16.75 5.00
C PRO A 32 11.17 16.63 4.15
N CYS A 33 10.84 15.42 3.69
CA CYS A 33 9.61 15.15 2.95
C CYS A 33 8.35 15.29 3.83
N ILE A 34 8.38 14.72 5.03
CA ILE A 34 7.27 14.81 6.00
C ILE A 34 6.96 16.28 6.35
N SER A 35 7.99 17.10 6.54
CA SER A 35 7.85 18.53 6.84
C SER A 35 7.18 19.33 5.71
N LYS A 36 7.20 18.82 4.47
CA LYS A 36 6.47 19.39 3.33
C LYS A 36 5.05 18.84 3.21
N GLY A 37 4.64 17.91 4.07
CA GLY A 37 3.36 17.20 4.00
C GLY A 37 3.36 16.09 2.94
N GLY A 38 4.53 15.66 2.48
CA GLY A 38 4.67 14.57 1.51
C GLY A 38 4.95 13.22 2.17
N ILE A 39 5.06 12.21 1.32
CA ILE A 39 5.49 10.85 1.65
C ILE A 39 6.61 10.42 0.69
N CYS A 40 7.63 9.74 1.21
CA CYS A 40 8.67 9.13 0.40
C CYS A 40 8.10 7.88 -0.30
N THR A 41 8.23 7.82 -1.62
CA THR A 41 7.80 6.68 -2.44
C THR A 41 8.70 6.52 -3.68
N VAL A 42 8.53 5.46 -4.45
CA VAL A 42 9.24 5.28 -5.73
C VAL A 42 8.75 6.36 -6.70
N ALA A 43 9.67 7.13 -7.28
CA ALA A 43 9.31 8.30 -8.10
C ALA A 43 8.35 7.96 -9.26
N GLY A 44 8.55 6.82 -9.91
CA GLY A 44 7.69 6.34 -11.00
C GLY A 44 6.33 5.81 -10.56
N ASP A 45 6.14 5.56 -9.27
CA ASP A 45 4.85 5.12 -8.71
C ASP A 45 4.10 6.29 -8.04
N CYS A 46 4.66 7.50 -8.04
CA CYS A 46 3.96 8.69 -7.56
C CYS A 46 2.85 9.07 -8.55
N PRO A 47 1.62 9.37 -8.09
CA PRO A 47 0.55 9.78 -8.98
C PRO A 47 0.90 11.00 -9.83
N ASP A 48 0.35 11.07 -11.04
CA ASP A 48 0.64 12.14 -11.99
C ASP A 48 0.43 13.53 -11.37
N GLY A 49 1.42 14.40 -11.56
CA GLY A 49 1.41 15.77 -11.03
C GLY A 49 1.52 15.87 -9.51
N ARG A 50 1.82 14.78 -8.79
CA ARG A 50 2.02 14.79 -7.32
C ARG A 50 3.47 14.69 -6.88
N LEU A 51 4.39 14.48 -7.81
CA LEU A 51 5.82 14.48 -7.50
C LEU A 51 6.25 15.90 -7.13
N ILE A 52 6.98 16.05 -6.03
CA ILE A 52 7.47 17.37 -5.60
C ILE A 52 8.62 17.80 -6.51
N GLU A 53 8.61 19.07 -6.96
CA GLU A 53 9.66 19.64 -7.82
C GLU A 53 11.02 19.75 -7.10
N GLU A 54 10.98 20.07 -5.80
CA GLU A 54 12.15 20.11 -4.93
C GLU A 54 12.70 18.69 -4.69
N ARG A 55 13.89 18.43 -5.22
CA ARG A 55 14.61 17.15 -5.12
C ARG A 55 15.34 17.00 -3.78
N GLY A 56 15.73 15.77 -3.45
CA GLY A 56 16.57 15.48 -2.29
C GLY A 56 15.83 15.51 -0.95
N LEU A 57 14.49 15.43 -0.96
CA LEU A 57 13.66 15.40 0.24
C LEU A 57 13.60 14.01 0.92
N CYS A 58 14.07 12.96 0.22
CA CYS A 58 14.29 11.61 0.75
C CYS A 58 15.79 11.20 0.58
N PRO A 59 16.73 11.97 1.18
CA PRO A 59 18.15 11.92 0.83
C PRO A 59 18.84 10.58 1.13
N LYS A 60 18.39 9.82 2.13
CA LYS A 60 19.02 8.53 2.46
C LYS A 60 18.76 7.48 1.37
N GLN A 61 17.69 7.65 0.62
CA GLN A 61 17.15 6.64 -0.29
C GLN A 61 17.02 7.13 -1.73
N GLU A 62 17.45 8.35 -2.03
CA GLU A 62 17.43 8.96 -3.36
C GLU A 62 18.10 8.07 -4.42
N LYS A 63 19.23 7.43 -4.09
CA LYS A 63 19.94 6.48 -4.96
C LYS A 63 19.11 5.26 -5.38
N ARG A 64 18.02 4.95 -4.67
CA ARG A 64 17.07 3.88 -4.99
C ARG A 64 15.91 4.36 -5.86
N GLY A 65 15.93 5.63 -6.32
CA GLY A 65 14.84 6.25 -7.07
C GLY A 65 13.64 6.63 -6.18
N ILE A 66 13.87 6.81 -4.88
CA ILE A 66 12.83 7.23 -3.93
C ILE A 66 12.82 8.76 -3.85
N GLU A 67 11.63 9.33 -3.97
CA GLU A 67 11.38 10.77 -4.01
C GLU A 67 10.18 11.14 -3.15
N CYS A 68 10.04 12.43 -2.87
CA CYS A 68 8.91 12.94 -2.10
C CYS A 68 7.69 13.19 -3.00
N CYS A 69 6.52 12.77 -2.53
CA CYS A 69 5.26 12.77 -3.29
C CYS A 69 4.08 13.27 -2.43
N TYR A 70 3.13 13.99 -3.04
CA TYR A 70 1.87 14.44 -2.43
C TYR A 70 0.73 13.41 -2.53
N GLY A 71 1.06 12.14 -2.37
CA GLY A 71 0.11 11.04 -2.47
C GLY A 71 0.75 9.69 -2.21
N LEU A 72 -0.08 8.70 -1.92
CA LEU A 72 0.36 7.32 -1.85
C LEU A 72 0.76 6.82 -3.25
N SER A 73 1.69 5.87 -3.27
CA SER A 73 2.04 5.13 -4.48
C SER A 73 0.79 4.59 -5.18
N VAL A 74 0.74 4.67 -6.51
CA VAL A 74 -0.31 4.04 -7.32
C VAL A 74 -0.33 2.51 -7.17
N LYS A 75 0.77 1.92 -6.71
CA LYS A 75 0.87 0.49 -6.40
C LYS A 75 0.38 0.12 -5.00
N GLU A 76 0.10 1.09 -4.12
CA GLU A 76 -0.47 0.79 -2.81
C GLU A 76 -1.98 0.54 -2.94
N THR A 77 -2.33 -0.73 -3.16
CA THR A 77 -3.71 -1.19 -3.30
C THR A 77 -4.25 -1.84 -2.02
N ARG A 78 -3.52 -1.83 -0.91
CA ARG A 78 -4.00 -2.41 0.36
C ARG A 78 -4.87 -1.38 1.09
N CYS A 79 -6.13 -1.73 1.31
CA CYS A 79 -7.12 -0.96 2.04
C CYS A 79 -6.57 -0.44 3.37
N GLN A 80 -5.97 -1.32 4.16
CA GLN A 80 -5.46 -0.96 5.49
C GLN A 80 -4.34 0.10 5.43
N LYS A 81 -3.45 -0.01 4.43
CA LYS A 81 -2.34 0.94 4.24
C LYS A 81 -2.78 2.29 3.70
N ARG A 82 -3.96 2.34 3.09
CA ARG A 82 -4.63 3.59 2.70
C ARG A 82 -5.50 4.19 3.83
N GLY A 83 -5.47 3.61 5.03
CA GLY A 83 -6.26 4.06 6.18
C GLY A 83 -7.74 3.65 6.12
N GLY A 84 -8.05 2.58 5.39
CA GLY A 84 -9.39 2.03 5.29
C GLY A 84 -9.59 0.73 6.06
N GLU A 85 -10.83 0.26 6.06
CA GLU A 85 -11.25 -1.02 6.60
C GLU A 85 -12.24 -1.73 5.65
N CYS A 86 -12.20 -3.06 5.63
CA CYS A 86 -13.05 -3.88 4.77
C CYS A 86 -14.38 -4.20 5.48
N PHE A 87 -15.48 -3.67 4.98
CA PHE A 87 -16.82 -3.91 5.53
C PHE A 87 -17.63 -4.86 4.64
N PRO A 88 -18.51 -5.70 5.20
CA PRO A 88 -19.32 -6.61 4.42
C PRO A 88 -20.36 -5.88 3.55
N GLY A 89 -20.56 -6.37 2.33
CA GLY A 89 -21.54 -5.85 1.39
C GLY A 89 -21.00 -4.74 0.47
N LYS A 90 -21.62 -4.60 -0.70
CA LYS A 90 -21.15 -3.72 -1.80
C LYS A 90 -21.39 -2.22 -1.56
N ASN A 91 -22.32 -1.89 -0.66
CA ASN A 91 -22.75 -0.52 -0.34
C ASN A 91 -22.47 -0.17 1.13
N ALA A 92 -21.41 -0.75 1.70
CA ALA A 92 -21.06 -0.54 3.10
C ALA A 92 -20.73 0.93 3.43
N CYS A 93 -20.32 1.70 2.42
CA CYS A 93 -20.04 3.13 2.53
C CYS A 93 -20.40 3.88 1.26
N SER A 94 -20.49 5.22 1.37
CA SER A 94 -20.69 6.12 0.23
C SER A 94 -19.56 5.98 -0.79
N ASP A 95 -19.90 6.18 -2.07
CA ASP A 95 -18.95 6.13 -3.19
C ASP A 95 -17.74 7.04 -3.01
N ILE A 96 -17.91 8.17 -2.30
CA ILE A 96 -16.84 9.15 -2.05
C ILE A 96 -15.69 8.56 -1.23
N VAL A 97 -15.97 7.64 -0.31
CA VAL A 97 -14.97 7.02 0.59
C VAL A 97 -14.71 5.57 0.22
N ARG A 98 -15.30 5.08 -0.89
CA ARG A 98 -15.14 3.71 -1.36
C ARG A 98 -13.87 3.59 -2.21
N TYR A 99 -13.03 2.60 -1.92
CA TYR A 99 -11.86 2.29 -2.73
C TYR A 99 -12.03 0.92 -3.40
N SER A 100 -12.22 0.92 -4.73
CA SER A 100 -12.57 -0.28 -5.50
C SER A 100 -11.39 -1.16 -5.89
N GLU A 101 -10.17 -0.63 -5.84
CA GLU A 101 -8.95 -1.35 -6.26
C GLU A 101 -8.32 -2.14 -5.11
N ALA A 102 -9.00 -2.27 -3.96
CA ALA A 102 -8.47 -2.94 -2.78
C ALA A 102 -8.15 -4.42 -3.05
N THR A 103 -6.91 -4.83 -2.80
CA THR A 103 -6.45 -6.21 -3.04
C THR A 103 -6.40 -7.08 -1.78
N ASP A 104 -6.47 -6.46 -0.60
CA ASP A 104 -6.39 -7.11 0.71
C ASP A 104 -7.77 -7.34 1.36
N CYS A 105 -8.85 -6.91 0.72
CA CYS A 105 -10.21 -7.15 1.22
C CYS A 105 -10.71 -8.57 0.85
N PRO A 106 -11.33 -9.29 1.80
CA PRO A 106 -11.99 -10.56 1.51
C PRO A 106 -13.09 -10.42 0.44
N LYS A 107 -13.49 -11.56 -0.16
CA LYS A 107 -14.64 -11.59 -1.08
C LYS A 107 -15.89 -11.03 -0.41
N ASP A 108 -16.72 -10.35 -1.22
CA ASP A 108 -17.98 -9.73 -0.80
C ASP A 108 -17.85 -8.64 0.29
N THR A 109 -16.65 -8.09 0.45
CA THR A 109 -16.39 -6.91 1.29
C THR A 109 -15.98 -5.71 0.43
N THR A 110 -16.16 -4.51 0.98
CA THR A 110 -15.84 -3.22 0.35
C THR A 110 -14.83 -2.48 1.22
N CYS A 111 -13.74 -1.99 0.61
CA CYS A 111 -12.82 -1.09 1.31
C CYS A 111 -13.44 0.29 1.47
N CYS A 112 -13.54 0.75 2.72
CA CYS A 112 -14.02 2.07 3.06
C CYS A 112 -12.91 2.86 3.75
N ILE A 113 -12.51 3.99 3.16
CA ILE A 113 -11.51 4.88 3.73
C ILE A 113 -12.10 5.60 4.95
N LEU A 114 -11.43 5.49 6.09
CA LEU A 114 -11.90 6.04 7.34
C LEU A 114 -11.57 7.53 7.42
N VAL A 115 -12.60 8.36 7.53
CA VAL A 115 -12.47 9.80 7.70
C VAL A 115 -13.04 10.21 9.06
N ARG A 116 -12.34 11.06 9.80
CA ARG A 116 -12.89 11.63 11.04
C ARG A 116 -13.85 12.77 10.69
N ARG A 117 -15.05 12.74 11.28
CA ARG A 117 -15.89 13.94 11.33
C ARG A 117 -15.27 14.92 12.31
N LYS A 118 -15.08 16.15 11.84
CA LYS A 118 -14.59 17.28 12.62
C LYS A 118 -15.72 17.90 13.42
#